data_AF-A0A8H3DIC9-F1
#
_entry.id   AF-A0A8H3DIC9-F1
#
_cell.length_a   1.000
_cell.length_b   1.000
_cell.length_c   1.000
_cell.angle_alpha   90.00
_cell.angle_beta   90.00
_cell.angle_gamma   90.00
#
_symmetry.space_group_name_H-M   'P 1'
#
loop_
_entity.id
_entity.type
_entity.pdbx_description
1 polymer ?
#
loop_
_entity_poly.entity_id
_entity_poly.type
_entity_poly.pdbx_seq_one_letter_code
_entity_poly.pdbx_strand_id
1 'polypeptide(L)'
;MPEPEYYPISGTYFIYNRVQNPGGQRLALTFNGDHESITVTPVQADKRTQQKSDSGIQWVVQRYGPDTSGGSVYELKPVDNQALEAGGSSNGTIITLPVGGYVFSIYRDDTGYL
;
A
#
# COMPACT_ATOMS: atom_id res chain seq x y z
N MET A 1 -2.52 -28.34 13.33
CA MET A 1 -2.01 -27.56 12.19
C MET A 1 -1.91 -26.11 12.65
N PRO A 2 -0.83 -25.36 12.38
CA PRO A 2 -0.80 -23.93 12.69
C PRO A 2 -1.82 -23.21 11.79
N GLU A 3 -2.57 -22.26 12.35
CA GLU A 3 -3.50 -21.43 11.58
C GLU A 3 -2.75 -20.61 10.52
N PRO A 4 -3.33 -20.37 9.33
CA PRO A 4 -2.68 -19.56 8.29
C PRO A 4 -2.41 -18.15 8.82
N GLU A 5 -1.22 -17.61 8.55
CA GLU A 5 -0.87 -16.24 8.92
C GLU A 5 -1.90 -15.23 8.36
N TYR A 6 -2.56 -14.50 9.27
CA TYR A 6 -3.58 -13.49 8.96
C TYR A 6 -2.98 -12.14 8.49
N TYR A 7 -1.70 -12.12 8.14
CA TYR A 7 -0.91 -10.92 7.92
C TYR A 7 -0.26 -10.93 6.54
N PRO A 8 -0.18 -9.78 5.83
CA PRO A 8 0.55 -9.72 4.58
C PRO A 8 2.03 -10.00 4.81
N ILE A 9 2.59 -10.92 4.02
CA ILE A 9 4.03 -11.12 3.95
C ILE A 9 4.70 -9.88 3.33
N SER A 10 5.96 -9.62 3.66
CA SER A 10 6.69 -8.54 3.00
C SER A 10 6.80 -8.81 1.50
N GLY A 11 6.49 -7.83 0.65
CA GLY A 11 6.46 -8.01 -0.79
C GLY A 11 5.93 -6.80 -1.56
N THR A 12 5.75 -6.96 -2.87
CA THR A 12 5.16 -5.94 -3.74
C THR A 12 3.68 -6.18 -3.95
N TYR A 13 2.87 -5.15 -3.72
CA TYR A 13 1.42 -5.21 -3.74
C TYR A 13 0.82 -4.07 -4.57
N PHE A 14 -0.39 -4.33 -5.07
CA PHE A 14 -1.34 -3.27 -5.39
C PHE A 14 -2.27 -3.11 -4.20
N ILE A 15 -2.42 -1.90 -3.69
CA ILE A 15 -3.35 -1.56 -2.61
C ILE A 15 -4.52 -0.84 -3.26
N TYR A 16 -5.75 -1.33 -3.07
CA TYR A 16 -6.92 -0.74 -3.70
C TYR A 16 -8.06 -0.56 -2.70
N ASN A 17 -8.87 0.48 -2.94
CA ASN A 17 -10.11 0.64 -2.22
C ASN A 17 -11.03 -0.56 -2.50
N ARG A 18 -11.70 -1.03 -1.45
CA ARG A 18 -12.73 -2.06 -1.59
C ARG A 18 -13.89 -1.58 -2.46
N VAL A 19 -14.24 -0.30 -2.35
CA VAL A 19 -15.29 0.33 -3.15
C VAL A 19 -14.75 0.70 -4.52
N GLN A 20 -15.47 0.27 -5.56
CA GLN A 20 -15.17 0.61 -6.95
C GLN A 20 -15.67 2.03 -7.29
N ASN A 21 -15.13 2.62 -8.36
CA ASN A 21 -15.70 3.83 -8.91
C ASN A 21 -17.09 3.57 -9.54
N PRO A 22 -17.87 4.61 -9.91
CA PRO A 22 -19.19 4.43 -10.55
C PRO A 22 -19.17 3.62 -11.86
N GLY A 23 -18.00 3.55 -12.52
CA GLY A 23 -17.79 2.73 -13.72
C GLY A 23 -17.38 1.29 -13.44
N GLY A 24 -17.36 0.85 -12.18
CA GLY A 24 -17.00 -0.52 -11.79
C GLY A 24 -15.49 -0.82 -11.76
N GLN A 25 -14.64 0.19 -11.87
CA GLN A 25 -13.19 0.04 -11.84
C GLN A 25 -12.67 0.06 -10.40
N ARG A 26 -11.66 -0.76 -10.10
CA ARG A 26 -10.96 -0.69 -8.82
C ARG A 26 -10.14 0.59 -8.76
N LEU A 27 -9.98 1.16 -7.57
CA LEU A 27 -9.24 2.40 -7.34
C LEU A 27 -7.95 2.06 -6.57
N ALA A 28 -6.80 2.13 -7.23
CA ALA A 28 -5.50 1.75 -6.67
C ALA A 28 -4.77 2.95 -6.07
N LEU A 29 -4.13 2.75 -4.92
CA LEU A 29 -3.26 3.71 -4.27
C LEU A 29 -2.09 4.08 -5.20
N THR A 30 -1.90 5.36 -5.45
CA THR A 30 -1.01 5.89 -6.51
C THR A 30 -0.02 6.89 -5.93
N PHE A 31 1.25 6.63 -6.15
CA PHE A 31 2.38 7.50 -5.88
C PHE A 31 2.48 8.61 -6.93
N ASN A 32 2.62 9.85 -6.47
CA ASN A 32 2.61 11.05 -7.33
C ASN A 32 3.91 11.86 -7.30
N GLY A 33 4.88 11.51 -6.45
CA GLY A 33 6.14 12.25 -6.30
C GLY A 33 6.49 12.52 -4.84
N ASP A 34 7.71 13.03 -4.63
CA ASP A 34 8.26 13.38 -3.32
C ASP A 34 7.46 14.52 -2.67
N HIS A 35 7.10 14.38 -1.40
CA HIS A 35 6.21 15.31 -0.65
C HIS A 35 4.81 15.50 -1.25
N GLU A 36 4.44 14.72 -2.27
CA GLU A 36 3.12 14.78 -2.88
C GLU A 36 2.10 13.89 -2.16
N SER A 37 0.84 14.28 -2.28
CA SER A 37 -0.29 13.50 -1.75
C SER A 37 -0.43 12.18 -2.48
N ILE A 38 -0.65 11.10 -1.74
CA ILE A 38 -1.01 9.81 -2.31
C ILE A 38 -2.49 9.86 -2.70
N THR A 39 -2.80 9.54 -3.96
CA THR A 39 -4.18 9.54 -4.47
C THR A 39 -4.63 8.12 -4.81
N VAL A 40 -5.86 7.96 -5.30
CA VAL A 40 -6.33 6.70 -5.89
C VAL A 40 -6.69 6.89 -7.36
N THR A 41 -6.23 5.99 -8.22
CA THR A 41 -6.50 6.03 -9.66
C THR A 41 -7.22 4.76 -10.14
N PRO A 42 -8.13 4.85 -11.13
CA PRO A 42 -8.80 3.67 -11.67
C PRO A 42 -7.83 2.70 -12.35
N VAL A 43 -7.92 1.43 -12.01
CA VAL A 43 -7.22 0.33 -12.70
C VAL A 43 -8.22 -0.55 -13.43
N GLN A 44 -7.89 -0.90 -14.68
CA GLN A 44 -8.70 -1.79 -15.53
C GLN A 44 -8.77 -3.19 -14.90
N ALA A 45 -9.97 -3.76 -14.84
CA ALA A 45 -10.28 -4.97 -14.06
C ALA A 45 -9.58 -6.25 -14.58
N ASP A 46 -8.98 -6.20 -15.77
CA ASP A 46 -8.37 -7.30 -16.51
C ASP A 46 -6.83 -7.31 -16.45
N LYS A 47 -6.19 -6.25 -15.96
CA LYS A 47 -4.73 -6.22 -15.77
C LYS A 47 -4.30 -6.97 -14.51
N ARG A 48 -4.46 -8.30 -14.51
CA ARG A 48 -3.73 -9.20 -13.58
C ARG A 48 -2.24 -9.29 -13.93
N THR A 49 -1.84 -8.77 -15.08
CA THR A 49 -0.47 -8.77 -15.58
C THR A 49 0.03 -7.33 -15.64
N GLN A 50 1.10 -7.10 -14.88
CA GLN A 50 1.93 -5.90 -14.84
C GLN A 50 2.05 -5.29 -16.24
N GLN A 51 1.34 -4.19 -16.51
CA GLN A 51 1.76 -3.34 -17.61
C GLN A 51 2.80 -2.40 -17.03
N LYS A 52 4.00 -2.46 -17.60
CA LYS A 52 5.18 -1.62 -17.30
C LYS A 52 4.91 -0.10 -17.35
N SER A 53 3.68 0.30 -17.71
CA SER A 53 3.16 1.67 -17.80
C SER A 53 2.30 2.10 -16.61
N ASP A 54 2.02 1.22 -15.66
CA ASP A 54 1.24 1.56 -14.46
C ASP A 54 2.21 2.08 -13.35
N SER A 55 3.03 3.08 -13.70
CA SER A 55 3.96 3.72 -12.75
C SER A 55 3.18 4.29 -11.56
N GLY A 56 3.70 4.07 -10.36
CA GLY A 56 3.19 4.65 -9.13
C GLY A 56 2.13 3.85 -8.38
N ILE A 57 1.53 2.78 -8.94
CA ILE A 57 0.48 2.01 -8.23
C ILE A 57 1.01 0.77 -7.49
N GLN A 58 2.29 0.46 -7.63
CA GLN A 58 2.94 -0.66 -6.96
C GLN A 58 3.66 -0.20 -5.70
N TRP A 59 3.43 -0.91 -4.60
CA TRP A 59 3.95 -0.59 -3.28
C TRP A 59 4.68 -1.78 -2.70
N VAL A 60 5.90 -1.55 -2.21
CA VAL A 60 6.58 -2.47 -1.31
C VAL A 60 5.93 -2.32 0.06
N VAL A 61 5.31 -3.39 0.53
CA VAL A 61 4.77 -3.52 1.88
C VAL A 61 5.81 -4.31 2.66
N GLN A 62 6.39 -3.71 3.68
CA GLN A 62 7.44 -4.32 4.47
C GLN A 62 7.06 -4.29 5.94
N ARG A 63 7.14 -5.43 6.61
CA ARG A 63 6.88 -5.48 8.06
C ARG A 63 7.91 -4.63 8.81
N TYR A 64 7.43 -3.79 9.72
CA TYR A 64 8.29 -2.96 10.57
C TYR A 64 8.73 -3.70 11.83
N GLY A 65 10.01 -3.53 12.21
CA GLY A 65 10.59 -4.07 13.44
C GLY A 65 11.26 -5.44 13.32
N PRO A 66 12.06 -5.84 14.33
CA PRO A 66 12.97 -6.97 14.24
C PRO A 66 12.34 -8.37 14.39
N ASP A 67 11.08 -8.49 14.80
CA ASP A 67 10.51 -9.78 15.18
C ASP A 67 9.22 -10.14 14.43
N THR A 68 9.28 -11.29 13.75
CA THR A 68 8.21 -11.98 13.01
C THR A 68 6.99 -12.39 13.86
N SER A 69 6.87 -11.95 15.11
CA SER A 69 5.87 -12.44 16.07
C SER A 69 4.99 -11.30 16.62
N GLY A 70 4.03 -10.81 15.83
CA GLY A 70 2.82 -10.18 16.40
C GLY A 70 2.45 -8.74 16.00
N GLY A 71 3.26 -8.04 15.21
CA GLY A 71 2.92 -6.68 14.78
C GLY A 71 2.16 -6.63 13.45
N SER A 72 0.96 -6.04 13.42
CA SER A 72 0.26 -5.65 12.19
C SER A 72 0.86 -4.38 11.56
N VAL A 73 2.15 -4.09 11.73
CA VAL A 73 2.74 -2.77 11.45
C VAL A 73 3.67 -2.84 10.25
N TYR A 74 3.47 -1.98 9.26
CA TYR A 74 4.14 -2.02 7.96
C TYR A 74 4.61 -0.65 7.49
N GLU A 75 5.77 -0.63 6.86
CA GLU A 75 6.23 0.44 5.99
C GLU A 75 5.63 0.24 4.59
N LEU A 76 5.26 1.33 3.93
CA LEU A 76 4.75 1.34 2.56
C LEU A 76 5.65 2.21 1.69
N LYS A 77 6.38 1.61 0.75
CA LYS A 77 7.31 2.33 -0.13
C LYS A 77 6.89 2.20 -1.60
N PRO A 78 6.85 3.27 -2.40
CA PRO A 78 6.53 3.13 -3.81
C PRO A 78 7.65 2.37 -4.51
N VAL A 79 7.30 1.40 -5.37
CA VAL A 79 8.31 0.63 -6.12
C VAL A 79 9.20 1.53 -6.97
N ASP A 80 8.63 2.62 -7.50
CA ASP A 80 9.30 3.58 -8.36
C ASP A 80 10.35 4.43 -7.61
N ASN A 81 10.24 4.57 -6.28
CA ASN A 81 11.22 5.29 -5.47
C ASN A 81 11.23 4.81 -4.01
N GLN A 82 12.02 3.77 -3.72
CA GLN A 82 12.13 3.20 -2.37
C GLN A 82 12.96 4.05 -1.39
N ALA A 83 13.45 5.22 -1.79
CA ALA A 83 14.00 6.22 -0.87
C ALA A 83 12.90 7.05 -0.18
N LEU A 84 11.64 6.84 -0.57
CA LEU A 84 10.45 7.44 0.02
C LEU A 84 9.56 6.37 0.66
N GLU A 85 8.70 6.79 1.57
CA GLU A 85 7.65 5.98 2.19
C GLU A 85 6.38 6.80 2.40
N ALA A 86 5.23 6.13 2.49
CA ALA A 86 3.99 6.78 2.86
C ALA A 86 4.05 7.25 4.32
N GLY A 87 3.58 8.46 4.60
CA GLY A 87 3.55 9.04 5.94
C GLY A 87 2.41 10.04 6.10
N GLY A 88 1.98 10.23 7.35
CA GLY A 88 0.97 11.23 7.69
C GLY A 88 1.57 12.63 7.71
N SER A 89 0.89 13.59 7.10
CA SER A 89 1.21 15.01 7.22
C SER A 89 0.35 15.68 8.30
N SER A 90 0.74 16.88 8.72
CA SER A 90 0.06 17.63 9.80
C SER A 90 -1.38 18.02 9.48
N ASN A 91 -1.81 17.96 8.22
CA ASN A 91 -3.18 18.27 7.81
C ASN A 91 -4.07 17.01 7.69
N GLY A 92 -3.55 15.84 8.08
CA GLY A 92 -4.28 14.57 8.04
C GLY A 92 -4.28 13.85 6.68
N THR A 93 -3.59 14.40 5.66
CA THR A 93 -3.39 13.69 4.39
C THR A 93 -2.20 12.75 4.46
N ILE A 94 -2.27 11.65 3.71
CA ILE A 94 -1.12 10.77 3.52
C ILE A 94 -0.33 11.26 2.31
N ILE A 95 0.95 11.54 2.54
CA ILE A 95 1.92 12.00 1.55
C ILE A 95 3.06 11.00 1.46
N THR A 96 3.97 11.16 0.51
CA THR A 96 5.27 10.45 0.58
C THR A 96 6.36 11.34 1.17
N LEU A 97 7.21 10.75 1.99
CA LEU A 97 8.29 11.40 2.71
C LEU A 97 9.57 10.59 2.57
N PRO A 98 10.77 11.20 2.73
CA PRO A 98 12.00 10.45 2.90
C PRO A 98 11.88 9.40 4.00
N VAL A 99 12.52 8.25 3.82
CA VAL A 99 12.49 7.16 4.80
C VAL A 99 12.87 7.67 6.20
N GLY A 100 11.95 7.48 7.15
CA GLY A 100 12.04 7.93 8.54
C GLY A 100 11.38 6.99 9.55
N GLY A 101 10.81 5.86 9.10
CA GLY A 101 10.09 4.90 9.95
C GLY A 101 8.61 5.23 10.10
N TYR A 102 7.99 5.83 9.09
CA TYR A 102 6.54 6.00 9.02
C TYR A 102 5.86 4.65 8.77
N VAL A 103 4.90 4.30 9.63
CA VAL A 103 4.28 2.99 9.63
C VAL A 103 2.76 3.04 9.68
N PHE A 104 2.14 2.03 9.08
CA PHE A 104 0.69 1.80 9.09
C PHE A 104 0.39 0.46 9.72
N SER A 105 -0.71 0.42 10.47
CA SER A 105 -1.27 -0.85 10.89
C SER A 105 -2.14 -1.43 9.78
N ILE A 106 -1.91 -2.67 9.36
CA ILE A 106 -2.70 -3.40 8.36
C ILE A 106 -3.27 -4.65 9.01
N TYR A 107 -4.59 -4.67 9.19
CA TYR A 107 -5.35 -5.79 9.73
C TYR A 107 -6.17 -6.46 8.64
N ARG A 108 -6.42 -7.75 8.80
CA ARG A 108 -7.35 -8.48 7.95
C ARG A 108 -8.57 -8.91 8.75
N ASP A 109 -9.73 -8.74 8.17
CA ASP A 109 -10.98 -9.34 8.63
C ASP A 109 -11.62 -10.18 7.52
N ASP A 110 -12.83 -10.69 7.79
CA ASP A 110 -13.61 -11.51 6.85
C ASP A 110 -14.02 -10.75 5.58
N THR A 111 -13.90 -9.43 5.60
CA THR A 111 -14.34 -8.53 4.53
C THR A 111 -13.18 -7.97 3.70
N GLY A 112 -11.94 -8.06 4.20
CA GLY A 112 -10.72 -7.63 3.49
C GLY A 112 -9.66 -7.07 4.44
N TYR A 113 -8.87 -6.10 3.95
CA TYR A 113 -7.87 -5.40 4.77
C TYR A 113 -8.40 -4.05 5.27
N LEU A 114 -7.95 -3.67 6.47
CA LEU A 114 -8.20 -2.42 7.18
C LEU A 114 -6.88 -1.78 7.60
#